data_AF-A0A0Q2RCP4-F1
#
_entry.id   AF-A0A0Q2RCP4-F1
#
_cell.length_a   1.000
_cell.length_b   1.000
_cell.length_c   1.000
_cell.angle_alpha   90.00
_cell.angle_beta   90.00
_cell.angle_gamma   90.00
#
_symmetry.space_group_name_H-M   'P 1'
#
loop_
_entity.id
_entity.type
_entity.pdbx_description
1 polymer ?
#
loop_
_entity_poly.entity_id
_entity_poly.type
_entity_poly.pdbx_seq_one_letter_code
_entity_poly.pdbx_strand_id
1 'polypeptide(L)'
;MVYADTDFFLALLKPSDWLKENARKIYERYMDEITTSEATFLELLILSKKFNLDPVRLLAAVMAVIGEENEDYLRAAYYMKEHRLNPFDAVHAAKCGGTIISSDKAFEEVGIKRIKLESPE
;
A
#
# COMPACT_ATOMS: atom_id res chain seq x y z
N MET A 1 -14.94 -10.02 12.90
CA MET A 1 -13.90 -9.13 12.35
C MET A 1 -14.26 -7.68 12.62
N VAL A 2 -13.31 -6.88 13.07
CA VAL A 2 -13.37 -5.44 13.28
C VAL A 2 -12.71 -4.74 12.09
N TYR A 3 -13.41 -3.83 11.46
CA TYR A 3 -12.88 -3.09 10.33
C TYR A 3 -12.14 -1.84 10.81
N ALA A 4 -10.84 -1.74 10.52
CA ALA A 4 -9.99 -0.62 10.88
C ALA A 4 -9.75 0.32 9.68
N ASP A 5 -9.83 1.62 9.94
CA ASP A 5 -9.48 2.67 8.98
C ASP A 5 -7.97 3.01 9.05
N THR A 6 -7.50 3.84 8.11
CA THR A 6 -6.10 4.25 7.96
C THR A 6 -5.52 4.91 9.21
N ASP A 7 -6.33 5.67 9.96
CA ASP A 7 -5.87 6.39 11.15
C ASP A 7 -5.40 5.46 12.27
N PHE A 8 -6.04 4.31 12.46
CA PHE A 8 -5.66 3.28 13.42
C PHE A 8 -4.25 2.76 13.12
N PHE A 9 -3.98 2.41 11.86
CA PHE A 9 -2.68 1.93 11.44
C PHE A 9 -1.60 3.01 11.56
N LEU A 10 -1.92 4.27 11.21
CA LEU A 10 -0.99 5.39 11.41
C LEU A 10 -0.68 5.63 12.89
N ALA A 11 -1.68 5.61 13.76
CA ALA A 11 -1.50 5.76 15.19
C ALA A 11 -0.59 4.66 15.77
N LEU A 12 -0.76 3.43 15.29
CA LEU A 12 0.03 2.28 15.71
C LEU A 12 1.49 2.36 15.21
N LEU A 13 1.70 2.73 13.94
CA LEU A 13 2.96 2.52 13.22
C LEU A 13 3.84 3.76 13.09
N LYS A 14 3.30 4.98 13.10
CA LYS A 14 4.13 6.20 13.09
C LYS A 14 5.07 6.21 14.31
N PRO A 15 6.30 6.74 14.22
CA PRO A 15 7.21 6.79 15.38
C PRO A 15 6.58 7.49 16.59
N SER A 16 5.92 8.63 16.37
CA SER A 16 5.19 9.39 17.36
C SER A 16 3.77 9.68 16.87
N ASP A 17 2.78 9.35 17.67
CA ASP A 17 1.37 9.67 17.46
C ASP A 17 0.67 9.83 18.82
N TRP A 18 -0.26 10.79 18.91
CA TRP A 18 -0.99 11.09 20.14
C TRP A 18 -2.01 9.98 20.50
N LEU A 19 -2.43 9.17 19.52
CA LEU A 19 -3.34 8.03 19.72
C LEU A 19 -2.62 6.70 19.91
N LYS A 20 -1.28 6.65 19.86
CA LYS A 20 -0.51 5.41 19.81
C LYS A 20 -0.84 4.42 20.95
N GLU A 21 -0.95 4.92 22.18
CA GLU A 21 -1.24 4.07 23.34
C GLU A 21 -2.66 3.50 23.29
N ASN A 22 -3.63 4.28 22.80
CA ASN A 22 -4.99 3.80 22.60
C ASN A 22 -5.05 2.77 21.46
N ALA A 23 -4.36 3.03 20.35
CA ALA A 23 -4.27 2.10 19.23
C ALA A 23 -3.66 0.76 19.65
N ARG A 24 -2.62 0.76 20.51
CA ARG A 24 -2.04 -0.48 21.06
C ARG A 24 -3.02 -1.29 21.89
N LYS A 25 -3.75 -0.64 22.82
CA LYS A 25 -4.77 -1.31 23.64
C LYS A 25 -5.90 -1.89 22.80
N ILE A 26 -6.29 -1.21 21.73
CA ILE A 26 -7.30 -1.68 20.78
C ILE A 26 -6.74 -2.87 19.97
N TYR A 27 -5.50 -2.77 19.47
CA TYR A 27 -4.83 -3.86 18.77
C TYR A 27 -4.75 -5.13 19.63
N GLU A 28 -4.30 -5.02 20.88
CA GLU A 28 -4.22 -6.16 21.81
C GLU A 28 -5.59 -6.80 22.08
N ARG A 29 -6.65 -5.98 22.15
CA ARG A 29 -8.01 -6.47 22.41
C ARG A 29 -8.62 -7.22 21.23
N TYR A 30 -8.32 -6.78 20.00
CA TYR A 30 -8.91 -7.30 18.77
C TYR A 30 -7.87 -8.03 17.90
N MET A 31 -6.80 -8.54 18.52
CA MET A 31 -5.76 -9.30 17.84
C MET A 31 -6.40 -10.45 17.05
N ASP A 32 -5.93 -10.66 15.81
CA ASP A 32 -6.46 -11.65 14.85
C ASP A 32 -7.92 -11.44 14.41
N GLU A 33 -8.58 -10.37 14.86
CA GLU A 33 -9.93 -10.00 14.43
C GLU A 33 -9.97 -8.74 13.56
N ILE A 34 -8.85 -8.05 13.37
CA ILE A 34 -8.80 -6.79 12.60
C ILE A 34 -8.71 -7.08 11.10
N THR A 35 -9.48 -6.33 10.31
CA THR A 35 -9.41 -6.30 8.85
C THR A 35 -9.46 -4.87 8.33
N THR A 36 -9.18 -4.67 7.05
CA THR A 36 -9.34 -3.39 6.36
C THR A 36 -9.57 -3.62 4.86
N SER A 37 -9.61 -2.56 4.06
CA SER A 37 -9.76 -2.67 2.61
C SER A 37 -8.50 -2.24 1.86
N GLU A 38 -8.49 -2.54 0.56
CA GLU A 38 -7.49 -2.03 -0.39
C GLU A 38 -7.40 -0.49 -0.41
N ALA A 39 -8.50 0.22 -0.10
CA ALA A 39 -8.49 1.68 -0.01
C ALA A 39 -7.51 2.17 1.09
N THR A 40 -7.43 1.46 2.22
CA THR A 40 -6.49 1.78 3.29
C THR A 40 -5.04 1.59 2.87
N PHE A 41 -4.73 0.53 2.10
CA PHE A 41 -3.39 0.34 1.54
C PHE A 41 -2.99 1.48 0.59
N LEU A 42 -3.91 1.88 -0.30
CA LEU A 42 -3.68 3.00 -1.21
C LEU A 42 -3.50 4.33 -0.46
N GLU A 43 -4.31 4.59 0.56
CA GLU A 43 -4.20 5.79 1.39
C GLU A 43 -2.87 5.81 2.15
N LEU A 44 -2.44 4.68 2.71
CA LEU A 44 -1.14 4.55 3.37
C LEU A 44 0.03 4.79 2.42
N LEU A 45 -0.04 4.37 1.15
CA LEU A 45 0.97 4.73 0.15
C LEU A 45 1.04 6.25 -0.04
N ILE A 46 -0.09 6.92 -0.19
CA ILE A 46 -0.15 8.38 -0.31
C ILE A 46 0.44 9.06 0.94
N LEU A 47 0.03 8.60 2.13
CA LEU A 47 0.42 9.18 3.41
C LEU A 47 1.86 8.86 3.80
N SER A 48 2.44 7.75 3.31
CA SER A 48 3.85 7.41 3.54
C SER A 48 4.77 8.51 3.02
N LYS A 49 4.47 9.08 1.84
CA LYS A 49 5.20 10.21 1.27
C LYS A 49 5.03 11.47 2.11
N LYS A 50 3.80 11.74 2.57
CA LYS A 50 3.48 12.92 3.41
C LYS A 50 4.20 12.89 4.76
N PHE A 51 4.29 11.71 5.37
CA PHE A 51 4.90 11.52 6.70
C PHE A 51 6.34 11.03 6.66
N ASN A 52 6.94 10.94 5.47
CA ASN A 52 8.30 10.41 5.24
C ASN A 52 8.53 9.03 5.90
N LEU A 53 7.54 8.14 5.73
CA LEU A 53 7.59 6.76 6.19
C LEU A 53 8.05 5.85 5.05
N ASP A 54 8.73 4.76 5.40
CA ASP A 54 9.06 3.72 4.42
C ASP A 54 7.78 2.96 4.04
N PRO A 55 7.32 3.02 2.78
CA PRO A 55 6.04 2.42 2.37
C PRO A 55 6.07 0.89 2.47
N VAL A 56 7.22 0.25 2.22
CA VAL A 56 7.35 -1.21 2.26
C VAL A 56 7.19 -1.68 3.70
N ARG A 57 7.88 -1.04 4.64
CA ARG A 57 7.74 -1.34 6.08
C ARG A 57 6.33 -1.05 6.60
N LEU A 58 5.72 0.04 6.13
CA LEU A 58 4.38 0.43 6.53
C LEU A 58 3.35 -0.62 6.12
N LEU A 59 3.32 -1.00 4.84
CA LEU A 59 2.34 -1.98 4.35
C LEU A 59 2.61 -3.38 4.89
N ALA A 60 3.87 -3.80 5.03
CA ALA A 60 4.22 -5.08 5.66
C ALA A 60 3.70 -5.18 7.10
N ALA A 61 3.82 -4.10 7.88
CA ALA A 61 3.30 -4.08 9.23
C ALA A 61 1.77 -4.14 9.28
N VAL A 62 1.08 -3.45 8.36
CA VAL A 62 -0.40 -3.55 8.25
C VAL A 62 -0.83 -4.96 7.86
N MET A 63 -0.19 -5.57 6.86
CA MET A 63 -0.45 -6.95 6.45
C MET A 63 -0.29 -7.92 7.62
N ALA A 64 0.77 -7.76 8.42
CA ALA A 64 0.98 -8.58 9.62
C ALA A 64 -0.12 -8.39 10.67
N VAL A 65 -0.65 -7.16 10.83
CA VAL A 65 -1.75 -6.88 11.78
C VAL A 65 -3.06 -7.57 11.36
N ILE A 66 -3.32 -7.69 10.04
CA ILE A 66 -4.57 -8.25 9.52
C ILE A 66 -4.46 -9.68 8.99
N GLY A 67 -3.27 -10.30 9.07
CA GLY A 67 -3.01 -11.64 8.54
C GLY A 67 -3.14 -11.73 7.01
N GLU A 68 -2.77 -10.68 6.28
CA GLU A 68 -2.85 -10.63 4.81
C GLU A 68 -1.55 -11.13 4.17
N GLU A 69 -1.67 -12.00 3.17
CA GLU A 69 -0.56 -12.60 2.43
C GLU A 69 -0.45 -12.11 0.99
N ASN A 70 -1.39 -11.27 0.53
CA ASN A 70 -1.35 -10.73 -0.82
C ASN A 70 -0.13 -9.82 -1.05
N GLU A 71 0.86 -10.35 -1.75
CA GLU A 71 2.11 -9.67 -2.09
C GLU A 71 1.94 -8.43 -2.97
N ASP A 72 0.79 -8.22 -3.62
CA ASP A 72 0.53 -7.05 -4.46
C ASP A 72 0.75 -5.74 -3.70
N TYR A 73 0.39 -5.71 -2.41
CA TYR A 73 0.59 -4.52 -1.57
C TYR A 73 2.08 -4.20 -1.39
N LEU A 74 2.90 -5.21 -1.08
CA LEU A 74 4.35 -5.02 -0.97
C LEU A 74 4.98 -4.66 -2.31
N ARG A 75 4.51 -5.25 -3.40
CA ARG A 75 4.97 -4.94 -4.76
C ARG A 75 4.66 -3.49 -5.14
N ALA A 76 3.47 -2.99 -4.81
CA ALA A 76 3.11 -1.59 -5.00
C ALA A 76 4.03 -0.66 -4.18
N ALA A 77 4.20 -0.95 -2.89
CA ALA A 77 5.13 -0.18 -2.05
C ALA A 77 6.57 -0.19 -2.58
N TYR A 78 7.03 -1.32 -3.12
CA TYR A 78 8.34 -1.45 -3.75
C TYR A 78 8.46 -0.58 -5.00
N TYR A 79 7.49 -0.65 -5.93
CA TYR A 79 7.50 0.19 -7.12
C TYR A 79 7.49 1.68 -6.79
N MET A 80 6.71 2.09 -5.79
CA MET A 80 6.70 3.47 -5.32
C MET A 80 8.07 3.90 -4.77
N LYS A 81 8.72 3.04 -3.98
CA LYS A 81 9.99 3.36 -3.32
C LYS A 81 11.18 3.37 -4.29
N GLU A 82 11.35 2.28 -5.04
CA GLU A 82 12.55 2.05 -5.86
C GLU A 82 12.41 2.65 -7.27
N HIS A 83 11.20 2.68 -7.82
CA HIS A 83 10.93 3.16 -9.18
C HIS A 83 10.18 4.49 -9.23
N ARG A 84 9.88 5.09 -8.07
CA ARG A 84 9.25 6.41 -7.93
C ARG A 84 7.89 6.54 -8.63
N LEU A 85 7.21 5.43 -8.89
CA LEU A 85 5.81 5.47 -9.32
C LEU A 85 4.98 6.23 -8.28
N ASN A 86 3.99 6.98 -8.73
CA ASN A 86 3.01 7.53 -7.79
C ASN A 86 2.18 6.38 -7.19
N PRO A 87 1.50 6.58 -6.04
CA PRO A 87 0.76 5.53 -5.36
C PRO A 87 -0.24 4.77 -6.25
N PHE A 88 -0.95 5.46 -7.14
CA PHE A 88 -1.96 4.84 -8.00
C PHE A 88 -1.31 3.98 -9.08
N ASP A 89 -0.29 4.49 -9.77
CA ASP A 89 0.44 3.72 -10.78
C ASP A 89 1.16 2.53 -10.15
N ALA A 90 1.67 2.66 -8.92
CA ALA A 90 2.28 1.56 -8.20
C ALA A 90 1.29 0.43 -7.92
N VAL A 91 0.04 0.75 -7.54
CA VAL A 91 -1.03 -0.24 -7.37
C VAL A 91 -1.40 -0.89 -8.70
N HIS A 92 -1.58 -0.10 -9.76
CA HIS A 92 -1.85 -0.65 -11.10
C HIS A 92 -0.72 -1.58 -11.58
N ALA A 93 0.54 -1.17 -11.38
CA ALA A 93 1.72 -1.96 -11.72
C ALA A 93 1.78 -3.28 -10.94
N ALA A 94 1.39 -3.27 -9.66
CA ALA A 94 1.35 -4.47 -8.85
C ALA A 94 0.24 -5.44 -9.28
N LYS A 95 -0.93 -4.90 -9.69
CA LYS A 95 -2.15 -5.66 -9.97
C LYS A 95 -2.28 -6.18 -11.40
N CYS A 96 -1.60 -5.57 -12.38
CA CYS A 96 -1.83 -5.87 -13.79
C CYS A 96 -1.37 -7.26 -14.27
N GLY A 97 -0.71 -8.06 -13.40
CA GLY A 97 -0.25 -9.40 -13.77
C GLY A 97 0.79 -9.42 -14.90
N GLY A 98 1.48 -8.29 -15.13
CA GLY A 98 2.57 -8.16 -16.09
C GLY A 98 2.19 -7.59 -17.46
N THR A 99 0.90 -7.32 -17.74
CA THR A 99 0.49 -6.59 -18.95
C THR A 99 -0.52 -5.49 -18.61
N ILE A 100 -0.31 -4.27 -19.10
CA ILE A 100 -1.19 -3.12 -18.82
C ILE A 100 -1.55 -2.37 -20.11
N ILE A 101 -2.80 -1.91 -20.22
CA ILE A 101 -3.22 -0.95 -21.24
C ILE A 101 -3.06 0.45 -20.64
N SER A 102 -2.10 1.23 -21.15
CA SER A 102 -1.82 2.57 -20.64
C SER A 102 -1.08 3.41 -21.67
N SER A 103 -1.20 4.73 -21.58
CA SER A 103 -0.33 5.68 -22.30
C SER A 103 0.95 6.02 -21.54
N ASP A 104 1.03 5.68 -20.24
CA ASP A 104 2.18 5.99 -19.40
C ASP A 104 3.32 4.99 -19.64
N LYS A 105 4.48 5.51 -20.01
CA LYS A 105 5.69 4.72 -20.29
C LYS A 105 6.39 4.22 -19.03
N ALA A 106 6.08 4.79 -17.86
CA ALA A 106 6.69 4.39 -16.59
C ALA A 106 6.48 2.90 -16.27
N PHE A 107 5.39 2.29 -16.77
CA PHE A 107 5.15 0.85 -16.64
C PHE A 107 6.21 0.00 -17.37
N GLU A 108 6.69 0.44 -18.54
CA GLU A 108 7.74 -0.27 -19.29
C GLU A 108 9.08 -0.24 -18.52
N GLU A 109 9.36 0.85 -17.79
CA GLU A 109 10.58 1.04 -16.99
C GLU A 109 10.65 0.07 -15.79
N VAL A 110 9.49 -0.37 -15.29
CA VAL A 110 9.40 -1.39 -14.23
C VAL A 110 9.22 -2.81 -14.77
N GLY A 111 9.44 -3.02 -16.07
CA GLY A 111 9.41 -4.33 -16.71
C GLY A 111 8.02 -4.86 -17.05
N ILE A 112 6.98 -4.02 -17.01
CA ILE A 112 5.61 -4.42 -17.36
C ILE A 112 5.39 -4.25 -18.87
N LYS A 113 4.77 -5.26 -19.50
CA LYS A 113 4.39 -5.18 -20.91
C LYS A 113 3.26 -4.18 -21.09
N ARG A 114 3.50 -3.09 -21.83
CA ARG A 114 2.48 -2.07 -22.10
C ARG A 114 1.82 -2.29 -23.47
N ILE A 115 0.50 -2.44 -23.48
CA ILE A 115 -0.34 -2.24 -24.66
C ILE A 115 -0.55 -0.73 -24.78
N LYS A 116 -0.06 -0.16 -25.89
CA LYS A 116 0.06 1.30 -26.07
C LYS A 116 -1.30 1.91 -26.38
N LEU A 117 -1.84 2.67 -25.43
CA LEU A 117 -3.12 3.37 -25.65
C LEU A 117 -3.01 4.45 -26.74
N GLU A 118 -1.84 5.06 -26.89
CA GLU A 118 -1.53 6.08 -27.88
C GLU A 118 -1.34 5.55 -29.31
N SER A 119 -1.27 4.22 -29.47
CA SER A 119 -1.05 3.57 -30.77
C SER A 119 -1.75 2.21 -30.77
N PRO A 120 -3.07 2.17 -31.00
CA PRO A 120 -3.86 0.95 -30.99
C PRO A 120 -3.60 0.14 -32.26
N GLU A 121 -2.46 -0.55 -32.30
CA GLU A 121 -2.07 -1.52 -33.33
C GLU A 121 -1.68 -2.85 -32.69
#